data_AF-R9AYI1-F1
#
_entry.id   AF-R9AYI1-F1
#
_cell.length_a   1.000
_cell.length_b   1.000
_cell.length_c   1.000
_cell.angle_alpha   90.00
_cell.angle_beta   90.00
_cell.angle_gamma   90.00
#
_symmetry.space_group_name_H-M   'P 1'
#
loop_
_entity.id
_entity.type
_entity.pdbx_description
1 polymer ?
#
loop_
_entity_poly.entity_id
_entity_poly.type
_entity_poly.pdbx_seq_one_letter_code
_entity_poly.pdbx_strand_id
1 'polypeptide(L)'
;MGLLSKEKALIQNDYFRVWDIVEMLSKEGCHSWDEVGQFLGHYDFDTELTLYKQDAYCRINEVHNNYLPIRKLIDGLNMAWLEGEESIQRIKLDMICYYWAKHEIFNFKPIMDLGIIEKPQTQVVTLQSVQESRPDKYKFFLYKQPLFSIDECACIISDYDPLEVQKYPHNDIDEIAPDYSRAYSFISSAIEANKLNVFNYKVNADDFREYLASENIIIAEFNDQITEPLYTEPTQAHAEFEKINASLELDLAIEKTKVEKLNEEIDHLKAEIAKWEASQAVQQDCLLSQIFDESATERYAPDLALSIKLWEHIYITNPKSDSHTNKAIKWLKNNTGYEVSKKAGSASKIREITTPFVSWGNLRDKNYKK
;
A
#
# COMPACT_ATOMS: atom_id res chain seq x y z
N MET A 1 5.32 3.20 -29.30
CA MET A 1 5.76 4.28 -28.37
C MET A 1 6.02 3.68 -27.00
N GLY A 2 7.17 3.96 -26.39
CA GLY A 2 7.49 3.44 -25.05
C GLY A 2 6.64 4.08 -23.96
N LEU A 3 6.54 3.44 -22.80
CA LEU A 3 5.79 3.94 -21.62
C LEU A 3 6.18 5.38 -21.25
N LEU A 4 7.49 5.67 -21.19
CA LEU A 4 8.02 7.01 -20.91
C LEU A 4 7.70 8.04 -22.00
N SER A 5 7.43 7.60 -23.24
CA SER A 5 7.02 8.51 -24.32
C SER A 5 5.58 8.96 -24.16
N LYS A 6 4.70 8.10 -23.61
CA LYS A 6 3.30 8.43 -23.35
C LYS A 6 3.16 9.40 -22.16
N GLU A 7 3.89 9.16 -21.07
CA GLU A 7 3.87 10.05 -19.90
C GLU A 7 4.40 11.46 -20.22
N LYS A 8 5.48 11.56 -21.01
CA LYS A 8 5.98 12.85 -21.48
C LYS A 8 4.97 13.60 -22.36
N ALA A 9 4.23 12.88 -23.20
CA ALA A 9 3.18 13.49 -24.04
C ALA A 9 2.01 14.00 -23.19
N LEU A 10 1.61 13.29 -22.13
CA LEU A 10 0.58 13.75 -21.20
C LEU A 10 1.01 15.04 -20.47
N ILE A 11 2.24 15.09 -19.96
CA ILE A 11 2.77 16.31 -19.31
C ILE A 11 2.76 17.49 -20.28
N GLN A 12 3.20 17.26 -21.53
CA GLN A 12 3.23 18.31 -22.55
C GLN A 12 1.82 18.78 -22.96
N ASN A 13 0.80 17.92 -22.83
CA ASN A 13 -0.59 18.28 -23.10
C ASN A 13 -1.17 19.17 -22.00
N ASP A 14 -0.88 18.87 -20.74
CA ASP A 14 -1.60 19.46 -19.59
C ASP A 14 -0.84 20.56 -18.85
N TYR A 15 0.47 20.67 -19.06
CA TYR A 15 1.34 21.62 -18.35
C TYR A 15 2.17 22.49 -19.29
N PHE A 16 2.49 23.70 -18.85
CA PHE A 16 3.57 24.53 -19.38
C PHE A 16 4.80 24.41 -18.48
N ARG A 17 5.99 24.37 -19.06
CA ARG A 17 7.21 24.60 -18.26
C ARG A 17 7.23 26.05 -17.85
N VAL A 18 7.60 26.32 -16.59
CA VAL A 18 7.72 27.68 -16.04
C VAL A 18 8.61 28.53 -16.96
N TRP A 19 9.76 27.98 -17.36
CA TRP A 19 10.69 28.69 -18.24
C TRP A 19 10.12 29.01 -19.62
N ASP A 20 9.26 28.14 -20.19
CA ASP A 20 8.66 28.41 -21.50
C ASP A 20 7.77 29.66 -21.43
N ILE A 21 7.02 29.85 -20.33
CA ILE A 21 6.23 31.08 -20.08
C ILE A 21 7.13 32.30 -19.91
N VAL A 22 8.19 32.20 -19.11
CA VAL A 22 9.17 33.28 -18.90
C VAL A 22 9.81 33.71 -20.21
N GLU A 23 10.17 32.75 -21.06
CA GLU A 23 10.78 33.01 -22.37
C GLU A 23 9.78 33.64 -23.35
N MET A 24 8.50 33.25 -23.32
CA MET A 24 7.43 33.90 -24.09
C MET A 24 7.19 35.34 -23.62
N LEU A 25 7.13 35.56 -22.30
CA LEU A 25 7.02 36.91 -21.72
C LEU A 25 8.18 37.80 -22.19
N SER A 26 9.42 37.31 -22.15
CA SER A 26 10.60 38.09 -22.58
C SER A 26 10.61 38.42 -24.08
N LYS A 27 10.07 37.54 -24.93
CA LYS A 27 10.12 37.71 -26.39
C LYS A 27 8.94 38.49 -26.95
N GLU A 28 7.76 38.33 -26.34
CA GLU A 28 6.49 38.78 -26.93
C GLU A 28 5.71 39.76 -26.04
N GLY A 29 5.98 39.85 -24.73
CA GLY A 29 5.18 40.66 -23.79
C GLY A 29 5.93 41.75 -23.02
N CYS A 30 7.22 41.57 -22.73
CA CYS A 30 8.09 42.48 -21.96
C CYS A 30 9.53 42.33 -22.49
N HIS A 31 10.20 43.41 -22.90
CA HIS A 31 11.40 43.27 -23.76
C HIS A 31 12.71 43.03 -23.00
N SER A 32 12.72 43.14 -21.67
CA SER A 32 13.90 42.83 -20.85
C SER A 32 13.61 41.83 -19.72
N TRP A 33 14.63 41.08 -19.30
CA TRP A 33 14.48 40.08 -18.25
C TRP A 33 14.08 40.69 -16.90
N ASP A 34 14.52 41.90 -16.60
CA ASP A 34 14.12 42.62 -15.39
C ASP A 34 12.65 43.07 -15.43
N GLU A 35 12.12 43.44 -16.59
CA GLU A 35 10.68 43.71 -16.76
C GLU A 35 9.85 42.43 -16.57
N VAL A 36 10.33 41.29 -17.05
CA VAL A 36 9.68 39.99 -16.80
C VAL A 36 9.69 39.67 -15.31
N GLY A 37 10.81 39.88 -14.61
CA GLY A 37 10.90 39.70 -13.17
C GLY A 37 9.91 40.61 -12.41
N GLN A 38 9.83 41.88 -12.79
CA GLN A 38 8.88 42.83 -12.22
C GLN A 38 7.43 42.43 -12.48
N PHE A 39 7.11 41.97 -13.68
CA PHE A 39 5.78 41.50 -14.04
C PHE A 39 5.36 40.30 -13.18
N LEU A 40 6.22 39.28 -13.10
CA LEU A 40 5.96 38.08 -12.31
C LEU A 40 5.78 38.40 -10.82
N GLY A 41 6.61 39.31 -10.29
CA GLY A 41 6.50 39.77 -8.91
C GLY A 41 5.28 40.66 -8.64
N HIS A 42 4.89 41.51 -9.59
CA HIS A 42 3.75 42.42 -9.43
C HIS A 42 2.41 41.68 -9.34
N TYR A 43 2.29 40.55 -10.04
CA TYR A 43 1.09 39.72 -10.04
C TYR A 43 1.21 38.49 -9.14
N ASP A 44 2.17 38.48 -8.21
CA ASP A 44 2.33 37.45 -7.17
C ASP A 44 2.29 36.01 -7.69
N PHE A 45 3.03 35.75 -8.78
CA PHE A 45 3.07 34.44 -9.46
C PHE A 45 3.51 33.28 -8.56
N ASP A 46 4.23 33.57 -7.49
CA ASP A 46 4.62 32.56 -6.51
C ASP A 46 3.43 32.07 -5.67
N THR A 47 2.39 32.88 -5.48
CA THR A 47 1.20 32.52 -4.67
C THR A 47 -0.07 32.30 -5.48
N GLU A 48 -0.22 32.97 -6.62
CA GLU A 48 -1.45 32.91 -7.44
C GLU A 48 -1.51 31.68 -8.36
N LEU A 49 -0.38 31.04 -8.64
CA LEU A 49 -0.30 29.85 -9.49
C LEU A 49 0.28 28.66 -8.74
N THR A 50 -0.35 27.50 -8.90
CA THR A 50 0.13 26.26 -8.28
C THR A 50 1.41 25.80 -8.98
N LEU A 51 2.50 25.68 -8.21
CA LEU A 51 3.78 25.23 -8.75
C LEU A 51 3.89 23.70 -8.73
N TYR A 52 4.30 23.13 -9.85
CA TYR A 52 4.54 21.70 -9.98
C TYR A 52 5.99 21.39 -10.30
N LYS A 53 6.50 20.25 -9.82
CA LYS A 53 7.86 19.76 -10.09
C LYS A 53 7.85 18.34 -10.63
N GLN A 54 8.61 18.13 -11.70
CA GLN A 54 8.86 16.81 -12.25
C GLN A 54 9.96 16.09 -11.45
N ASP A 55 9.68 14.84 -11.07
CA ASP A 55 10.65 13.96 -10.43
C ASP A 55 11.52 13.17 -11.44
N ALA A 56 12.46 12.38 -10.92
CA ALA A 56 13.35 11.54 -11.73
C ALA A 56 12.60 10.45 -12.52
N TYR A 57 11.34 10.17 -12.18
CA TYR A 57 10.50 9.14 -12.78
C TYR A 57 9.44 9.73 -13.73
N CYS A 58 9.61 10.99 -14.16
CA CYS A 58 8.69 11.69 -15.04
C CYS A 58 7.28 11.89 -14.44
N ARG A 59 7.12 11.91 -13.12
CA ARG A 59 5.84 12.25 -12.47
C ARG A 59 5.82 13.71 -12.06
N ILE A 60 4.66 14.34 -12.19
CA ILE A 60 4.42 15.72 -11.77
C ILE A 60 3.84 15.72 -10.36
N ASN A 61 4.53 16.40 -9.44
CA ASN A 61 4.10 16.54 -8.05
C ASN A 61 3.95 18.03 -7.72
N GLU A 62 2.89 18.37 -6.99
CA GLU A 62 2.67 19.73 -6.51
C GLU A 62 3.70 20.11 -5.44
N VAL A 63 4.26 21.32 -5.55
CA VAL A 63 5.22 21.88 -4.61
C VAL A 63 4.46 22.64 -3.52
N HIS A 64 4.08 21.92 -2.46
CA HIS A 64 3.24 22.48 -1.40
C HIS A 64 3.98 23.56 -0.59
N ASN A 65 3.36 24.73 -0.44
CA ASN A 65 3.77 25.81 0.48
C ASN A 65 5.24 26.24 0.36
N ASN A 66 5.88 26.03 -0.80
CA ASN A 66 7.27 26.41 -1.03
C ASN A 66 7.38 27.33 -2.24
N TYR A 67 7.30 28.62 -1.96
CA TYR A 67 7.37 29.72 -2.91
C TYR A 67 8.81 30.08 -3.33
N LEU A 68 9.80 29.47 -2.67
CA LEU A 68 11.21 29.81 -2.86
C LEU A 68 11.70 29.65 -4.31
N PRO A 69 11.28 28.63 -5.09
CA PRO A 69 11.73 28.50 -6.48
C PRO A 69 11.29 29.66 -7.37
N ILE A 70 10.03 30.07 -7.29
CA ILE A 70 9.49 31.19 -8.09
C ILE A 70 10.02 32.53 -7.59
N ARG A 71 10.16 32.73 -6.27
CA ARG A 71 10.81 33.94 -5.74
C ARG A 71 12.25 34.10 -6.21
N LYS A 72 13.03 33.00 -6.17
CA LYS A 72 14.41 33.02 -6.69
C LYS A 72 14.48 33.30 -8.19
N LEU A 73 13.50 32.80 -8.95
CA LEU A 73 13.35 33.13 -10.36
C LEU A 73 13.08 34.63 -10.53
N ILE A 74 12.10 35.20 -9.82
CA ILE A 74 11.75 36.63 -9.86
C ILE A 74 12.97 37.50 -9.50
N ASP A 75 13.62 37.21 -8.38
CA ASP A 75 14.80 37.93 -7.91
C ASP A 75 15.95 37.83 -8.91
N GLY A 76 16.20 36.63 -9.45
CA GLY A 76 17.25 36.40 -10.45
C GLY A 76 17.01 37.16 -11.75
N LEU A 77 15.75 37.21 -12.22
CA LEU A 77 15.36 37.97 -13.41
C LEU A 77 15.51 39.48 -13.18
N ASN A 78 15.11 39.99 -12.00
CA ASN A 78 15.27 41.40 -11.62
C ASN A 78 16.74 41.84 -11.57
N MET A 79 17.66 40.92 -11.29
CA MET A 79 19.11 41.19 -11.22
C MET A 79 19.86 40.84 -12.51
N ALA A 80 19.18 40.35 -13.55
CA ALA A 80 19.81 39.85 -14.78
C ALA A 80 20.64 40.91 -15.52
N TRP A 81 20.26 42.19 -15.42
CA TRP A 81 21.00 43.30 -16.03
C TRP A 81 22.37 43.57 -15.37
N LEU A 82 22.57 43.14 -14.12
CA LEU A 82 23.84 43.25 -13.39
C LEU A 82 24.77 42.06 -13.67
N GLU A 83 24.20 40.85 -13.79
CA GLU A 83 24.97 39.60 -13.86
C GLU A 83 25.23 39.10 -15.31
N GLY A 84 24.52 39.64 -16.30
CA GLY A 84 24.70 39.30 -17.72
C GLY A 84 24.08 37.96 -18.13
N GLU A 85 24.23 37.58 -19.41
CA GLU A 85 23.53 36.43 -20.02
C GLU A 85 23.85 35.06 -19.37
N GLU A 86 25.01 34.88 -18.73
CA GLU A 86 25.36 33.65 -18.03
C GLU A 86 24.40 33.36 -16.85
N SER A 87 23.92 34.41 -16.18
CA SER A 87 22.94 34.29 -15.09
C SER A 87 21.62 33.70 -15.58
N ILE A 88 21.15 34.13 -16.76
CA ILE A 88 19.91 33.65 -17.39
C ILE A 88 19.98 32.15 -17.68
N GLN A 89 21.13 31.65 -18.16
CA GLN A 89 21.29 30.21 -18.40
C GLN A 89 21.22 29.40 -17.10
N ARG A 90 21.80 29.92 -16.02
CA ARG A 90 21.74 29.28 -14.70
C ARG A 90 20.31 29.25 -14.16
N ILE A 91 19.58 30.36 -14.26
CA ILE A 91 18.17 30.45 -13.84
C ILE A 91 17.32 29.47 -14.66
N LYS A 92 17.56 29.37 -15.97
CA LYS A 92 16.88 28.41 -16.85
C LYS A 92 17.09 26.97 -16.40
N LEU A 93 18.31 26.60 -16.02
CA LEU A 93 18.63 25.26 -15.52
C LEU A 93 17.93 24.98 -14.18
N ASP A 94 17.89 25.96 -13.27
CA ASP A 94 17.20 25.81 -11.99
C ASP A 94 15.68 25.63 -12.17
N MET A 95 15.10 26.17 -13.26
CA MET A 95 13.68 26.09 -13.57
C MET A 95 13.27 24.93 -14.49
N ILE A 96 14.21 24.11 -14.97
CA ILE A 96 13.96 23.12 -16.05
C ILE A 96 12.94 22.03 -15.66
N CYS A 97 12.82 21.73 -14.37
CA CYS A 97 11.92 20.70 -13.86
C CYS A 97 10.60 21.27 -13.29
N TYR A 98 10.34 22.57 -13.42
CA TYR A 98 9.16 23.21 -12.86
C TYR A 98 8.11 23.55 -13.91
N TYR A 99 6.85 23.41 -13.53
CA TYR A 99 5.69 23.48 -14.40
C TYR A 99 4.53 24.25 -13.75
N TRP A 100 3.71 24.87 -14.58
CA TRP A 100 2.37 25.37 -14.24
C TRP A 100 1.32 24.62 -15.05
N ALA A 101 0.15 24.39 -14.48
CA ALA A 101 -0.92 23.72 -15.21
C ALA A 101 -1.49 24.67 -16.29
N LYS A 102 -1.73 24.16 -17.50
CA LYS A 102 -2.21 25.01 -18.60
C LYS A 102 -3.54 25.67 -18.30
N HIS A 103 -4.44 24.95 -17.61
CA HIS A 103 -5.76 25.48 -17.28
C HIS A 103 -5.69 26.67 -16.31
N GLU A 104 -4.74 26.69 -15.38
CA GLU A 104 -4.51 27.85 -14.50
C GLU A 104 -3.99 29.04 -15.30
N ILE A 105 -2.98 28.82 -16.15
CA ILE A 105 -2.43 29.85 -17.04
C ILE A 105 -3.50 30.45 -17.95
N PHE A 106 -4.35 29.62 -18.57
CA PHE A 106 -5.44 30.08 -19.45
C PHE A 106 -6.56 30.84 -18.73
N ASN A 107 -6.64 30.74 -17.40
CA ASN A 107 -7.60 31.45 -16.57
C ASN A 107 -6.94 32.61 -15.81
N PHE A 108 -5.62 32.76 -15.89
CA PHE A 108 -4.86 33.80 -15.23
C PHE A 108 -4.84 35.06 -16.10
N LYS A 109 -5.72 36.02 -15.77
CA LYS A 109 -5.92 37.25 -16.55
C LYS A 109 -4.63 38.00 -16.90
N PRO A 110 -3.66 38.19 -15.96
CA PRO A 110 -2.46 38.94 -16.28
C PRO A 110 -1.67 38.39 -17.47
N ILE A 111 -1.61 37.06 -17.64
CA ILE A 111 -0.96 36.45 -18.81
C ILE A 111 -1.85 36.55 -20.06
N MET A 112 -3.13 36.26 -19.92
CA MET A 112 -4.04 36.20 -21.07
C MET A 112 -4.27 37.56 -21.71
N ASP A 113 -4.26 38.64 -20.92
CA ASP A 113 -4.43 40.01 -21.39
C ASP A 113 -3.24 40.49 -22.25
N LEU A 114 -2.06 39.86 -22.11
CA LEU A 114 -0.89 40.14 -22.95
C LEU A 114 -1.00 39.54 -24.35
N GLY A 115 -1.92 38.58 -24.57
CA GLY A 115 -2.12 37.95 -25.88
C GLY A 115 -0.96 37.08 -26.39
N ILE A 116 0.06 36.81 -25.55
CA ILE A 116 1.26 36.02 -25.90
C ILE A 116 1.02 34.51 -25.91
N ILE A 117 -0.08 34.05 -25.32
CA ILE A 117 -0.49 32.65 -25.33
C ILE A 117 -1.82 32.55 -26.04
N GLU A 118 -1.82 31.91 -27.20
CA GLU A 118 -3.07 31.49 -27.83
C GLU A 118 -3.70 30.41 -26.96
N LYS A 119 -4.80 30.75 -26.29
CA LYS A 119 -5.69 29.73 -25.73
C LYS A 119 -6.06 28.83 -26.91
N PRO A 120 -5.75 27.52 -26.87
CA PRO A 120 -6.16 26.62 -27.94
C PRO A 120 -7.63 26.87 -28.18
N GLN A 121 -8.03 27.04 -29.44
CA GLN A 121 -9.42 27.30 -29.79
C GLN A 121 -10.25 26.32 -28.98
N THR A 122 -10.87 26.85 -27.92
CA THR A 122 -12.01 26.20 -27.34
C THR A 122 -12.88 26.03 -28.56
N GLN A 123 -13.39 24.84 -28.81
CA GLN A 123 -14.63 24.78 -29.57
C GLN A 123 -15.61 25.61 -28.75
N VAL A 124 -15.57 26.92 -28.97
CA VAL A 124 -16.72 27.78 -28.85
C VAL A 124 -17.59 27.15 -29.91
N VAL A 125 -18.35 26.14 -29.49
CA VAL A 125 -19.71 26.06 -29.92
C VAL A 125 -20.19 27.47 -29.62
N THR A 126 -20.19 28.31 -30.66
CA THR A 126 -21.09 29.42 -30.69
C THR A 126 -22.42 28.72 -30.53
N LEU A 127 -22.87 28.61 -29.29
CA LEU A 127 -24.28 28.65 -29.03
C LEU A 127 -24.64 30.01 -29.62
N GLN A 128 -24.94 30.03 -30.93
CA GLN A 128 -26.12 30.74 -31.40
C GLN A 128 -27.09 30.62 -30.25
N SER A 129 -27.58 31.72 -29.70
CA SER A 129 -28.56 31.70 -28.62
C SER A 129 -29.57 30.57 -28.89
N VAL A 130 -29.31 29.37 -28.38
CA VAL A 130 -30.19 28.24 -28.61
C VAL A 130 -31.15 28.44 -27.49
N GLN A 131 -32.14 29.25 -27.84
CA GLN A 131 -33.50 29.11 -27.40
C GLN A 131 -33.70 29.45 -25.93
N GLU A 132 -34.06 30.71 -25.70
CA GLU A 132 -34.98 31.16 -24.64
C GLU A 132 -36.34 30.43 -24.66
N SER A 133 -36.47 29.27 -25.32
CA SER A 133 -37.72 28.56 -25.56
C SER A 133 -37.70 27.07 -25.17
N ARG A 134 -36.73 26.60 -24.37
CA ARG A 134 -36.78 25.23 -23.79
C ARG A 134 -37.22 25.27 -22.32
N PRO A 135 -38.27 24.53 -21.92
CA PRO A 135 -38.78 24.50 -20.55
C PRO A 135 -37.83 23.83 -19.53
N ASP A 136 -36.78 23.13 -19.98
CA ASP A 136 -35.93 22.27 -19.12
C ASP A 136 -34.49 22.78 -18.92
N LYS A 137 -34.26 24.10 -18.99
CA LYS A 137 -32.89 24.67 -18.91
C LYS A 137 -32.13 24.27 -17.65
N TYR A 138 -32.84 24.04 -16.53
CA TYR A 138 -32.21 23.63 -15.28
C TYR A 138 -31.55 22.25 -15.38
N LYS A 139 -32.13 21.31 -16.15
CA LYS A 139 -31.59 19.94 -16.33
C LYS A 139 -30.19 19.93 -16.91
N PHE A 140 -29.92 20.81 -17.88
CA PHE A 140 -28.60 20.93 -18.51
C PHE A 140 -27.49 21.25 -17.50
N PHE A 141 -27.76 22.16 -16.56
CA PHE A 141 -26.78 22.53 -15.54
C PHE A 141 -26.74 21.51 -14.40
N LEU A 142 -27.90 21.00 -14.01
CA LEU A 142 -28.05 19.98 -12.98
C LEU A 142 -27.28 18.70 -13.36
N TYR A 143 -27.52 18.12 -14.54
CA TYR A 143 -26.91 16.87 -14.98
C TYR A 143 -25.38 16.94 -15.17
N LYS A 144 -24.79 18.14 -15.17
CA LYS A 144 -23.35 18.37 -15.27
C LYS A 144 -22.64 18.57 -13.94
N GLN A 145 -23.37 18.62 -12.82
CA GLN A 145 -22.76 18.76 -11.52
C GLN A 145 -22.01 17.47 -11.13
N PRO A 146 -20.84 17.56 -10.47
CA PRO A 146 -20.09 16.39 -10.03
C PRO A 146 -20.64 15.77 -8.73
N LEU A 147 -21.42 16.53 -7.98
CA LEU A 147 -21.92 16.16 -6.66
C LEU A 147 -23.35 16.68 -6.47
N PHE A 148 -24.26 15.80 -6.05
CA PHE A 148 -25.66 16.09 -5.83
C PHE A 148 -26.02 16.08 -4.34
N SER A 149 -26.84 17.01 -3.91
CA SER A 149 -27.62 16.86 -2.67
C SER A 149 -28.71 15.80 -2.83
N ILE A 150 -29.26 15.31 -1.73
CA ILE A 150 -30.39 14.37 -1.75
C ILE A 150 -31.61 15.01 -2.47
N ASP A 151 -31.83 16.31 -2.26
CA ASP A 151 -32.87 17.08 -2.94
C ASP A 151 -32.68 17.09 -4.45
N GLU A 152 -31.46 17.33 -4.92
CA GLU A 152 -31.13 17.30 -6.35
C GLU A 152 -31.31 15.88 -6.93
N CYS A 153 -30.87 14.84 -6.23
CA CYS A 153 -31.12 13.45 -6.63
C CYS A 153 -32.62 13.14 -6.76
N ALA A 154 -33.42 13.57 -5.77
CA ALA A 154 -34.86 13.39 -5.79
C ALA A 154 -35.51 14.15 -6.96
N CYS A 155 -35.08 15.39 -7.21
CA CYS A 155 -35.54 16.21 -8.33
C CYS A 155 -35.20 15.60 -9.69
N ILE A 156 -34.02 14.98 -9.83
CA ILE A 156 -33.60 14.29 -11.06
C ILE A 156 -34.53 13.12 -11.37
N ILE A 157 -34.86 12.29 -10.36
CA ILE A 157 -35.77 11.14 -10.54
C ILE A 157 -37.21 11.57 -10.81
N SER A 158 -37.68 12.58 -10.07
CA SER A 158 -39.08 13.01 -10.08
C SER A 158 -39.40 14.06 -11.14
N ASP A 159 -38.39 14.49 -11.90
CA ASP A 159 -38.47 15.51 -12.94
C ASP A 159 -38.92 16.90 -12.46
N TYR A 160 -38.55 17.27 -11.23
CA TYR A 160 -38.80 18.61 -10.67
C TYR A 160 -37.58 19.53 -10.82
N ASP A 161 -37.83 20.84 -10.87
CA ASP A 161 -36.78 21.86 -10.72
C ASP A 161 -36.45 22.05 -9.23
N PRO A 162 -35.18 21.85 -8.80
CA PRO A 162 -34.77 22.08 -7.41
C PRO A 162 -35.17 23.46 -6.87
N LEU A 163 -35.19 24.51 -7.71
CA LEU A 163 -35.57 25.86 -7.30
C LEU A 163 -37.07 26.02 -7.09
N GLU A 164 -37.91 25.24 -7.78
CA GLU A 164 -39.36 25.23 -7.55
C GLU A 164 -39.69 24.46 -6.27
N VAL A 165 -39.02 23.33 -6.04
CA VAL A 165 -39.20 22.52 -4.83
C VAL A 165 -38.85 23.31 -3.57
N GLN A 166 -37.79 24.12 -3.60
CA GLN A 166 -37.40 24.99 -2.48
C GLN A 166 -38.46 26.04 -2.10
N LYS A 167 -39.42 26.34 -2.98
CA LYS A 167 -40.50 27.30 -2.67
C LYS A 167 -41.64 26.67 -1.87
N TYR A 168 -41.75 25.34 -1.86
CA TYR A 168 -42.84 24.68 -1.15
C TYR A 168 -42.65 24.76 0.37
N PRO A 169 -43.73 25.00 1.13
CA PRO A 169 -43.69 24.84 2.57
C PRO A 169 -43.33 23.38 2.91
N HIS A 170 -42.38 23.18 3.82
CA HIS A 170 -41.88 21.84 4.17
C HIS A 170 -42.98 20.88 4.65
N ASN A 171 -44.09 21.41 5.18
CA ASN A 171 -45.20 20.63 5.72
C ASN A 171 -46.20 20.13 4.66
N ASP A 172 -46.18 20.73 3.46
CA ASP A 172 -47.18 20.48 2.42
C ASP A 172 -46.56 19.80 1.19
N ILE A 173 -45.25 19.59 1.18
CA ILE A 173 -44.52 19.06 0.01
C ILE A 173 -44.99 17.67 -0.42
N ASP A 174 -45.41 16.84 0.54
CA ASP A 174 -45.97 15.51 0.27
C ASP A 174 -47.31 15.58 -0.47
N GLU A 175 -48.08 16.64 -0.26
CA GLU A 175 -49.35 16.87 -0.95
C GLU A 175 -49.15 17.57 -2.29
N ILE A 176 -48.18 18.49 -2.38
CA ILE A 176 -47.92 19.33 -3.55
C ILE A 176 -47.06 18.61 -4.61
N ALA A 177 -46.03 17.87 -4.17
CA ALA A 177 -45.05 17.20 -5.02
C ALA A 177 -44.80 15.75 -4.55
N PRO A 178 -45.82 14.88 -4.57
CA PRO A 178 -45.73 13.53 -4.02
C PRO A 178 -44.65 12.66 -4.68
N ASP A 179 -44.37 12.86 -5.98
CA ASP A 179 -43.33 12.12 -6.69
C ASP A 179 -41.92 12.52 -6.27
N TYR A 180 -41.70 13.81 -5.94
CA TYR A 180 -40.46 14.24 -5.31
C TYR A 180 -40.31 13.60 -3.93
N SER A 181 -41.34 13.60 -3.08
CA SER A 181 -41.27 12.99 -1.74
C SER A 181 -41.00 11.48 -1.79
N ARG A 182 -41.58 10.78 -2.76
CA ARG A 182 -41.29 9.36 -3.02
C ARG A 182 -39.85 9.16 -3.46
N ALA A 183 -39.36 9.97 -4.40
CA ALA A 183 -37.99 9.91 -4.87
C ALA A 183 -36.98 10.21 -3.74
N TYR A 184 -37.27 11.21 -2.91
CA TYR A 184 -36.47 11.54 -1.74
C TYR A 184 -36.39 10.36 -0.78
N SER A 185 -37.54 9.78 -0.42
CA SER A 185 -37.60 8.60 0.46
C SER A 185 -36.85 7.40 -0.11
N PHE A 186 -36.92 7.19 -1.43
CA PHE A 186 -36.19 6.15 -2.14
C PHE A 186 -34.67 6.33 -2.02
N ILE A 187 -34.17 7.55 -2.26
CA ILE A 187 -32.74 7.87 -2.12
C ILE A 187 -32.26 7.79 -0.68
N SER A 188 -33.02 8.32 0.28
CA SER A 188 -32.69 8.21 1.70
C SER A 188 -32.58 6.74 2.12
N SER A 189 -33.51 5.89 1.69
CA SER A 189 -33.46 4.45 1.98
C SER A 189 -32.24 3.77 1.36
N ALA A 190 -31.85 4.15 0.13
CA ALA A 190 -30.66 3.62 -0.54
C ALA A 190 -29.37 4.01 0.18
N ILE A 191 -29.30 5.24 0.70
CA ILE A 191 -28.19 5.73 1.52
C ILE A 191 -28.12 4.97 2.85
N GLU A 192 -29.24 4.83 3.56
CA GLU A 192 -29.32 4.09 4.83
C GLU A 192 -28.92 2.61 4.67
N ALA A 193 -29.22 2.02 3.51
CA ALA A 193 -28.83 0.67 3.16
C ALA A 193 -27.37 0.54 2.67
N ASN A 194 -26.58 1.63 2.65
CA ASN A 194 -25.24 1.71 2.07
C ASN A 194 -25.15 1.27 0.59
N LYS A 195 -26.23 1.45 -0.18
CA LYS A 195 -26.21 1.27 -1.64
C LYS A 195 -25.72 2.51 -2.38
N LEU A 196 -25.91 3.69 -1.79
CA LEU A 196 -25.39 4.96 -2.27
C LEU A 196 -24.48 5.58 -1.22
N ASN A 197 -23.24 5.89 -1.61
CA ASN A 197 -22.29 6.54 -0.72
C ASN A 197 -22.52 8.05 -0.66
N VAL A 198 -22.44 8.61 0.54
CA VAL A 198 -22.56 10.05 0.78
C VAL A 198 -21.25 10.57 1.34
N PHE A 199 -20.65 11.54 0.64
CA PHE A 199 -19.49 12.29 1.10
C PHE A 199 -19.91 13.73 1.38
N ASN A 200 -19.74 14.19 2.62
CA ASN A 200 -20.08 15.55 3.05
C ASN A 200 -21.52 15.97 2.65
N TYR A 201 -22.50 15.11 2.97
CA TYR A 201 -23.92 15.30 2.63
C TYR A 201 -24.24 15.36 1.12
N LYS A 202 -23.31 14.92 0.27
CA LYS A 202 -23.50 14.85 -1.19
C LYS A 202 -23.21 13.47 -1.76
N VAL A 203 -23.89 13.13 -2.85
CA VAL A 203 -23.73 11.91 -3.63
C VAL A 203 -22.89 12.20 -4.87
N ASN A 204 -21.95 11.32 -5.21
CA ASN A 204 -21.18 11.43 -6.45
C ASN A 204 -22.08 11.20 -7.67
N ALA A 205 -21.92 12.01 -8.72
CA ALA A 205 -22.76 11.94 -9.90
C ALA A 205 -22.64 10.61 -10.68
N ASP A 206 -21.45 10.01 -10.72
CA ASP A 206 -21.21 8.75 -11.43
C ASP A 206 -21.80 7.58 -10.65
N ASP A 207 -21.51 7.51 -9.34
CA ASP A 207 -22.14 6.53 -8.43
C ASP A 207 -23.67 6.59 -8.50
N PHE A 208 -24.23 7.79 -8.57
CA PHE A 208 -25.68 7.96 -8.65
C PHE A 208 -26.24 7.46 -9.98
N ARG A 209 -25.59 7.75 -11.11
CA ARG A 209 -26.02 7.28 -12.44
C ARG A 209 -25.93 5.77 -12.56
N GLU A 210 -24.87 5.16 -12.04
CA GLU A 210 -24.71 3.70 -11.97
C GLU A 210 -25.77 3.06 -11.09
N TYR A 211 -26.06 3.64 -9.92
CA TYR A 211 -27.10 3.16 -9.03
C TYR A 211 -28.48 3.15 -9.71
N LEU A 212 -28.87 4.25 -10.36
CA LEU A 212 -30.13 4.33 -11.09
C LEU A 212 -30.21 3.29 -12.21
N ALA A 213 -29.13 3.11 -12.97
CA ALA A 213 -29.07 2.08 -14.00
C ALA A 213 -29.22 0.66 -13.42
N SER A 214 -28.61 0.40 -12.25
CA SER A 214 -28.71 -0.90 -11.55
C SER A 214 -30.12 -1.21 -11.04
N GLU A 215 -30.88 -0.18 -10.69
CA GLU A 215 -32.30 -0.27 -10.29
C GLU A 215 -33.25 -0.13 -11.50
N ASN A 216 -32.71 -0.17 -12.72
CA ASN A 216 -33.44 -0.07 -13.99
C ASN A 216 -34.26 1.24 -14.15
N ILE A 217 -33.77 2.33 -13.56
CA ILE A 217 -34.31 3.68 -13.69
C ILE A 217 -33.47 4.42 -14.73
N ILE A 218 -34.04 4.64 -15.92
CA ILE A 218 -33.37 5.32 -17.03
C ILE A 218 -33.99 6.71 -17.23
N ILE A 219 -33.16 7.73 -17.13
CA ILE A 219 -33.48 9.15 -17.27
C ILE A 219 -32.74 9.65 -18.51
N ALA A 220 -33.52 10.13 -19.48
CA ALA A 220 -33.01 10.66 -20.74
C ALA A 220 -32.00 11.79 -20.49
N GLU A 221 -30.92 11.81 -21.27
CA GLU A 221 -29.81 12.76 -21.17
C GLU A 221 -29.01 12.72 -19.85
N PHE A 222 -29.36 11.83 -18.90
CA PHE A 222 -28.68 11.69 -17.61
C PHE A 222 -27.90 10.38 -17.49
N ASN A 223 -28.59 9.23 -17.59
CA ASN A 223 -27.97 7.89 -17.50
C ASN A 223 -28.42 6.93 -18.63
N ASP A 224 -29.10 7.45 -19.65
CA ASP A 224 -29.50 6.72 -20.87
C ASP A 224 -28.33 6.26 -21.74
N GLN A 225 -27.16 6.88 -21.60
CA GLN A 225 -25.92 6.46 -22.27
C GLN A 225 -25.21 5.31 -21.55
N ILE A 226 -25.55 5.03 -20.29
CA ILE A 226 -25.01 3.89 -19.54
C ILE A 226 -25.67 2.59 -20.01
N THR A 227 -26.85 2.69 -20.65
CA THR A 227 -27.41 1.63 -21.47
C THR A 227 -26.76 1.58 -22.85
N GLU A 228 -25.55 1.04 -22.94
CA GLU A 228 -25.32 0.13 -24.07
C GLU A 228 -26.00 -1.21 -23.73
N PRO A 229 -26.78 -1.77 -24.67
CA PRO A 229 -27.32 -3.10 -24.50
C PRO A 229 -26.14 -4.06 -24.37
N LEU A 230 -26.26 -5.02 -23.44
CA LEU A 230 -25.56 -6.30 -23.59
C LEU A 230 -25.70 -6.70 -25.07
N TYR A 231 -24.57 -6.82 -25.78
CA TYR A 231 -24.39 -7.05 -27.23
C TYR A 231 -24.20 -5.82 -28.14
N THR A 232 -22.94 -5.44 -28.36
CA THR A 232 -22.45 -4.95 -29.68
C THR A 232 -21.02 -5.42 -29.94
N GLU A 233 -20.73 -5.72 -31.21
CA GLU A 233 -19.59 -6.50 -31.72
C GLU A 233 -18.21 -6.22 -31.08
N PRO A 234 -17.36 -7.25 -30.91
CA PRO A 234 -16.07 -7.08 -30.29
C PRO A 234 -15.20 -6.19 -31.16
N THR A 235 -14.93 -4.98 -30.69
CA THR A 235 -13.78 -4.22 -31.18
C THR A 235 -12.55 -5.11 -31.02
N GLN A 236 -11.55 -4.98 -31.89
CA GLN A 236 -10.34 -5.82 -31.86
C GLN A 236 -9.69 -5.86 -30.45
N ALA A 237 -9.80 -4.75 -29.71
CA ALA A 237 -9.40 -4.64 -28.31
C ALA A 237 -10.25 -5.49 -27.33
N HIS A 238 -11.56 -5.64 -27.55
CA HIS A 238 -12.44 -6.47 -26.74
C HIS A 238 -12.19 -7.96 -26.99
N ALA A 239 -11.93 -8.37 -28.24
CA ALA A 239 -11.53 -9.74 -28.56
C ALA A 239 -10.15 -10.10 -27.98
N GLU A 240 -9.22 -9.13 -27.93
CA GLU A 240 -7.94 -9.30 -27.24
C GLU A 240 -8.12 -9.38 -25.73
N PHE A 241 -8.98 -8.55 -25.14
CA PHE A 241 -9.28 -8.58 -23.71
C PHE A 241 -9.96 -9.88 -23.29
N GLU A 242 -10.92 -10.40 -24.06
CA GLU A 242 -11.56 -11.70 -23.79
C GLU A 242 -10.57 -12.85 -23.89
N LYS A 243 -9.64 -12.83 -24.86
CA LYS A 243 -8.57 -13.83 -24.93
C LYS A 243 -7.65 -13.78 -23.72
N ILE A 244 -7.29 -12.57 -23.27
CA ILE A 244 -6.47 -12.38 -22.07
C ILE A 244 -7.22 -12.90 -20.84
N ASN A 245 -8.49 -12.54 -20.66
CA ASN A 245 -9.30 -13.02 -19.54
C ASN A 245 -9.44 -14.54 -19.54
N ALA A 246 -9.74 -15.15 -20.70
CA ALA A 246 -9.81 -16.61 -20.81
C ALA A 246 -8.47 -17.29 -20.50
N SER A 247 -7.34 -16.68 -20.89
CA SER A 247 -6.01 -17.19 -20.55
C SER A 247 -5.70 -17.08 -19.05
N LEU A 248 -6.09 -15.95 -18.42
CA LEU A 248 -5.91 -15.74 -16.99
C LEU A 248 -6.78 -16.67 -16.16
N GLU A 249 -8.02 -16.92 -16.58
CA GLU A 249 -8.91 -17.89 -15.93
C GLU A 249 -8.34 -19.32 -15.99
N LEU A 250 -7.74 -19.68 -17.13
CA LEU A 250 -7.09 -20.98 -17.30
C LEU A 250 -5.84 -21.10 -16.40
N ASP A 251 -4.97 -20.08 -16.39
CA ASP A 251 -3.78 -20.07 -15.54
C ASP A 251 -4.17 -20.16 -14.06
N LEU A 252 -5.20 -19.43 -13.64
CA LEU A 252 -5.72 -19.45 -12.27
C LEU A 252 -6.29 -20.83 -11.89
N ALA A 253 -6.95 -21.53 -12.82
CA ALA A 253 -7.41 -22.90 -12.60
C ALA A 253 -6.25 -23.91 -12.50
N ILE A 254 -5.20 -23.76 -13.32
CA ILE A 254 -3.97 -24.57 -13.24
C ILE A 254 -3.25 -24.33 -11.91
N GLU A 255 -3.17 -23.08 -11.46
CA GLU A 255 -2.52 -22.75 -10.20
C GLU A 255 -3.29 -23.31 -8.99
N LYS A 256 -4.62 -23.17 -8.99
CA LYS A 256 -5.49 -23.79 -7.95
C LYS A 256 -5.29 -25.29 -7.84
N THR A 257 -5.31 -26.01 -8.96
CA THR A 257 -5.09 -27.46 -8.97
C THR A 257 -3.67 -27.85 -8.53
N LYS A 258 -2.66 -27.00 -8.80
CA LYS A 258 -1.31 -27.22 -8.29
C LYS A 258 -1.22 -27.01 -6.77
N VAL A 259 -1.87 -25.98 -6.24
CA VAL A 259 -1.95 -25.71 -4.79
C VAL A 259 -2.66 -26.85 -4.07
N GLU A 260 -3.76 -27.37 -4.61
CA GLU A 260 -4.47 -28.53 -4.05
C GLU A 260 -3.56 -29.75 -3.96
N LYS A 261 -2.84 -30.10 -5.04
CA LYS A 261 -1.89 -31.23 -5.03
C LYS A 261 -0.74 -31.04 -4.03
N LEU A 262 -0.21 -29.82 -3.92
CA LEU A 262 0.85 -29.53 -2.94
C LEU A 262 0.33 -29.65 -1.51
N ASN A 263 -0.91 -29.23 -1.25
CA ASN A 263 -1.53 -29.41 0.06
C ASN A 263 -1.74 -30.90 0.39
N GLU A 264 -2.19 -31.71 -0.57
CA GLU A 264 -2.29 -33.17 -0.40
C GLU A 264 -0.93 -33.80 -0.07
N GLU A 265 0.14 -33.38 -0.74
CA GLU A 265 1.50 -33.86 -0.49
C GLU A 265 2.02 -33.42 0.90
N ILE A 266 1.75 -32.17 1.30
CA ILE A 266 2.07 -31.67 2.64
C ILE A 266 1.36 -32.48 3.71
N ASP A 267 0.07 -32.79 3.54
CA ASP A 267 -0.69 -33.56 4.50
C ASP A 267 -0.21 -35.02 4.56
N HIS A 268 0.16 -35.61 3.42
CA HIS A 268 0.80 -36.91 3.37
C HIS A 268 2.13 -36.92 4.14
N LEU A 269 3.03 -35.97 3.87
CA LEU A 269 4.33 -35.88 4.54
C LEU A 269 4.18 -35.62 6.05
N LYS A 270 3.23 -34.79 6.47
CA LYS A 270 2.92 -34.58 7.89
C LYS A 270 2.46 -35.88 8.56
N ALA A 271 1.60 -36.65 7.91
CA ALA A 271 1.15 -37.94 8.42
C ALA A 271 2.31 -38.95 8.51
N GLU A 272 3.25 -38.91 7.57
CA GLU A 272 4.44 -39.75 7.60
C GLU A 272 5.39 -39.36 8.72
N ILE A 273 5.67 -38.06 8.91
CA ILE A 273 6.47 -37.54 10.03
C ILE A 273 5.86 -37.97 11.36
N ALA A 274 4.54 -37.82 11.53
CA ALA A 274 3.86 -38.26 12.76
C ALA A 274 4.03 -39.76 13.04
N LYS A 275 4.02 -40.61 11.99
CA LYS A 275 4.32 -42.05 12.14
C LYS A 275 5.77 -42.31 12.52
N TRP A 276 6.72 -41.58 11.91
CA TRP A 276 8.14 -41.69 12.23
C TRP A 276 8.42 -41.23 13.66
N GLU A 277 7.87 -40.10 14.10
CA GLU A 277 8.00 -39.60 15.47
C GLU A 277 7.41 -40.57 16.50
N ALA A 278 6.23 -41.13 16.24
CA ALA A 278 5.63 -42.15 17.09
C ALA A 278 6.49 -43.43 17.17
N SER A 279 7.10 -43.83 16.05
CA SER A 279 8.00 -44.99 16.01
C SER A 279 9.31 -44.73 16.76
N GLN A 280 9.83 -43.50 16.68
CA GLN A 280 11.04 -43.09 17.39
C GLN A 280 10.80 -43.02 18.91
N ALA A 281 9.64 -42.55 19.34
CA ALA A 281 9.25 -42.53 20.76
C ALA A 281 9.17 -43.93 21.38
N VAL A 282 8.76 -44.95 20.59
CA VAL A 282 8.73 -46.36 21.03
C VAL A 282 10.13 -46.99 21.06
N GLN A 283 11.06 -46.52 20.22
CA GLN A 283 12.45 -47.01 20.21
C GLN A 283 13.34 -46.37 21.28
N GLN A 284 12.87 -45.28 21.90
CA GLN A 284 13.56 -44.58 22.98
C GLN A 284 13.12 -45.06 24.38
N ASP A 285 12.70 -46.33 24.49
CA ASP A 285 12.75 -47.08 25.76
C ASP A 285 14.24 -47.35 26.07
N CYS A 286 14.94 -46.28 26.44
CA CYS A 286 16.38 -46.22 26.51
C CYS A 286 16.87 -47.00 27.74
N LEU A 287 17.79 -47.95 27.56
CA LEU A 287 18.44 -48.66 28.68
C LEU A 287 18.91 -47.70 29.81
N LEU A 288 19.31 -46.48 29.46
CA LEU A 288 19.70 -45.44 30.42
C LEU A 288 18.53 -44.90 31.25
N SER A 289 17.32 -44.74 30.69
CA SER A 289 16.14 -44.32 31.47
C SER A 289 15.77 -45.37 32.51
N GLN A 290 15.90 -46.66 32.18
CA GLN A 290 15.72 -47.76 33.12
C GLN A 290 16.80 -47.78 34.22
N ILE A 291 18.06 -47.50 33.89
CA ILE A 291 19.17 -47.43 34.88
C ILE A 291 18.97 -46.28 35.89
N PHE A 292 18.28 -45.21 35.49
CA PHE A 292 17.99 -44.06 36.35
C PHE A 292 16.61 -44.09 37.01
N ASP A 293 15.82 -45.14 36.82
CA ASP A 293 14.53 -45.31 37.47
C ASP A 293 14.72 -45.64 38.97
N GLU A 294 14.53 -44.61 39.81
CA GLU A 294 14.66 -44.71 41.27
C GLU A 294 13.54 -45.55 41.91
N SER A 295 12.45 -45.85 41.19
CA SER A 295 11.36 -46.69 41.69
C SER A 295 11.66 -48.20 41.60
N ALA A 296 12.68 -48.59 40.84
CA ALA A 296 13.07 -49.97 40.59
C ALA A 296 14.53 -50.27 40.98
N THR A 297 15.13 -49.50 41.89
CA THR A 297 16.54 -49.62 42.32
C THR A 297 16.94 -51.01 42.83
N GLU A 298 16.00 -51.87 43.21
CA GLU A 298 16.27 -53.27 43.59
C GLU A 298 16.70 -54.15 42.40
N ARG A 299 16.32 -53.76 41.17
CA ARG A 299 16.58 -54.54 39.95
C ARG A 299 17.86 -54.14 39.23
N TYR A 300 18.47 -53.01 39.61
CA TYR A 300 19.62 -52.42 38.91
C TYR A 300 20.77 -52.14 39.89
N ALA A 301 22.01 -52.09 39.37
CA ALA A 301 23.18 -51.87 40.21
C ALA A 301 23.30 -50.38 40.59
N PRO A 302 23.08 -49.99 41.87
CA PRO A 302 23.11 -48.58 42.28
C PRO A 302 24.47 -47.93 42.05
N ASP A 303 25.56 -48.68 42.27
CA ASP A 303 26.93 -48.21 42.01
C ASP A 303 27.17 -47.87 40.53
N LEU A 304 26.48 -48.54 39.59
CA LEU A 304 26.58 -48.26 38.15
C LEU A 304 25.89 -46.94 37.81
N ALA A 305 24.64 -46.76 38.24
CA ALA A 305 23.88 -45.53 38.03
C ALA A 305 24.63 -44.32 38.62
N LEU A 306 25.18 -44.47 39.83
CA LEU A 306 26.00 -43.45 40.48
C LEU A 306 27.32 -43.19 39.76
N SER A 307 27.95 -44.20 39.18
CA SER A 307 29.16 -44.02 38.36
C SER A 307 28.87 -43.21 37.10
N ILE A 308 27.74 -43.45 36.44
CA ILE A 308 27.35 -42.69 35.24
C ILE A 308 27.05 -41.23 35.62
N LYS A 309 26.23 -41.00 36.66
CA LYS A 309 25.93 -39.64 37.18
C LYS A 309 27.21 -38.89 37.59
N LEU A 310 28.17 -39.58 38.22
CA LEU A 310 29.44 -38.99 38.62
C LEU A 310 30.33 -38.64 37.41
N TRP A 311 30.40 -39.50 36.40
CA TRP A 311 31.16 -39.23 35.18
C TRP A 311 30.61 -38.01 34.43
N GLU A 312 29.28 -37.96 34.23
CA GLU A 312 28.60 -36.81 33.64
C GLU A 312 28.89 -35.53 34.45
N HIS A 313 28.84 -35.63 35.78
CA HIS A 313 29.14 -34.48 36.63
C HIS A 313 30.55 -33.95 36.40
N ILE A 314 31.56 -34.82 36.43
CA ILE A 314 32.96 -34.43 36.36
C ILE A 314 33.36 -33.88 34.99
N TYR A 315 32.85 -34.48 33.90
CA TYR A 315 33.35 -34.24 32.54
C TYR A 315 32.44 -33.38 31.67
N ILE A 316 31.13 -33.39 31.93
CA ILE A 316 30.16 -32.64 31.13
C ILE A 316 29.71 -31.39 31.89
N THR A 317 29.14 -31.56 33.09
CA THR A 317 28.49 -30.43 33.79
C THR A 317 29.45 -29.55 34.60
N ASN A 318 30.59 -30.08 35.05
CA ASN A 318 31.57 -29.34 35.87
C ASN A 318 33.03 -29.58 35.43
N PRO A 319 33.44 -29.16 34.21
CA PRO A 319 34.75 -29.45 33.65
C PRO A 319 35.92 -28.63 34.23
N LYS A 320 35.72 -27.81 35.27
CA LYS A 320 36.75 -26.91 35.86
C LYS A 320 38.05 -27.62 36.29
N SER A 321 39.17 -26.88 36.45
CA SER A 321 40.54 -27.42 36.63
C SER A 321 40.88 -28.03 38.01
N ASP A 322 39.96 -28.75 38.65
CA ASP A 322 40.26 -29.52 39.87
C ASP A 322 40.51 -31.00 39.53
N SER A 323 41.25 -31.70 40.39
CA SER A 323 41.57 -33.12 40.20
C SER A 323 40.31 -33.98 40.19
N HIS A 324 40.30 -35.04 39.37
CA HIS A 324 39.21 -36.02 39.33
C HIS A 324 38.84 -36.50 40.75
N THR A 325 39.86 -36.87 41.54
CA THR A 325 39.69 -37.39 42.90
C THR A 325 38.97 -36.40 43.82
N ASN A 326 39.33 -35.12 43.81
CA ASN A 326 38.69 -34.11 44.65
C ASN A 326 37.23 -33.90 44.26
N LYS A 327 36.96 -33.77 42.95
CA LYS A 327 35.60 -33.62 42.43
C LYS A 327 34.73 -34.84 42.79
N ALA A 328 35.27 -36.03 42.58
CA ALA A 328 34.58 -37.27 42.88
C ALA A 328 34.26 -37.40 44.38
N ILE A 329 35.21 -37.07 45.26
CA ILE A 329 35.00 -37.07 46.72
C ILE A 329 33.91 -36.08 47.11
N LYS A 330 33.95 -34.85 46.59
CA LYS A 330 32.97 -33.81 46.91
C LYS A 330 31.58 -34.19 46.44
N TRP A 331 31.47 -34.70 45.21
CA TRP A 331 30.18 -35.12 44.66
C TRP A 331 29.60 -36.31 45.42
N LEU A 332 30.40 -37.34 45.71
CA LEU A 332 29.93 -38.52 46.45
C LEU A 332 29.47 -38.18 47.87
N LYS A 333 30.17 -37.28 48.58
CA LYS A 333 29.74 -36.82 49.91
C LYS A 333 28.39 -36.11 49.90
N ASN A 334 28.10 -35.38 48.82
CA ASN A 334 26.92 -34.53 48.74
C ASN A 334 25.70 -35.24 48.12
N ASN A 335 25.92 -36.27 47.31
CA ASN A 335 24.88 -36.91 46.50
C ASN A 335 24.67 -38.39 46.83
N THR A 336 25.42 -38.95 47.79
CA THR A 336 25.28 -40.35 48.20
C THR A 336 25.36 -40.49 49.72
N GLY A 337 24.83 -41.61 50.25
CA GLY A 337 24.99 -41.99 51.67
C GLY A 337 26.26 -42.78 51.98
N TYR A 338 27.22 -42.87 51.04
CA TYR A 338 28.41 -43.71 51.22
C TYR A 338 29.50 -43.04 52.05
N GLU A 339 30.20 -43.86 52.82
CA GLU A 339 31.37 -43.43 53.58
C GLU A 339 32.60 -43.24 52.67
N VAL A 340 32.86 -42.00 52.28
CA VAL A 340 33.90 -41.66 51.28
C VAL A 340 35.34 -41.77 51.81
N SER A 341 35.53 -41.81 53.13
CA SER A 341 36.83 -41.94 53.80
C SER A 341 37.42 -43.35 53.77
N LYS A 342 36.59 -44.38 53.55
CA LYS A 342 37.06 -45.78 53.51
C LYS A 342 37.86 -46.04 52.23
N LYS A 343 39.04 -46.65 52.40
CA LYS A 343 39.92 -47.08 51.29
C LYS A 343 39.33 -48.24 50.46
N ALA A 344 38.39 -48.99 51.03
CA ALA A 344 37.69 -50.07 50.36
C ALA A 344 36.18 -50.00 50.68
N GLY A 345 35.35 -49.81 49.66
CA GLY A 345 33.89 -49.62 49.77
C GLY A 345 33.28 -49.09 48.47
N SER A 346 31.95 -48.99 48.39
CA SER A 346 31.22 -48.55 47.18
C SER A 346 31.68 -47.18 46.67
N ALA A 347 31.88 -46.20 47.55
CA ALA A 347 32.45 -44.90 47.16
C ALA A 347 33.82 -45.04 46.48
N SER A 348 34.70 -45.91 46.97
CA SER A 348 36.01 -46.11 46.34
C SER A 348 35.90 -46.81 44.98
N LYS A 349 34.96 -47.77 44.84
CA LYS A 349 34.71 -48.46 43.57
C LYS A 349 34.15 -47.50 42.51
N ILE A 350 33.16 -46.69 42.89
CA ILE A 350 32.53 -45.70 41.99
C ILE A 350 33.59 -44.71 41.47
N ARG A 351 34.43 -44.14 42.36
CA ARG A 351 35.54 -43.26 41.93
C ARG A 351 36.49 -43.94 40.95
N GLU A 352 36.90 -45.18 41.24
CA GLU A 352 37.81 -45.93 40.38
C GLU A 352 37.19 -46.19 39.01
N ILE A 353 35.89 -46.52 38.97
CA ILE A 353 35.16 -46.78 37.74
C ILE A 353 35.14 -45.56 36.83
N THR A 354 34.97 -44.37 37.41
CA THR A 354 34.91 -43.09 36.69
C THR A 354 36.26 -42.46 36.40
N THR A 355 37.35 -42.99 36.94
CA THR A 355 38.69 -42.43 36.76
C THR A 355 39.18 -42.67 35.32
N PRO A 356 39.74 -41.65 34.63
CA PRO A 356 40.28 -41.79 33.28
C PRO A 356 41.37 -42.84 33.19
N PHE A 357 41.50 -43.45 32.01
CA PHE A 357 42.54 -44.44 31.70
C PHE A 357 43.95 -43.98 32.11
N VAL A 358 44.29 -42.72 31.82
CA VAL A 358 45.60 -42.13 32.11
C VAL A 358 45.93 -42.00 33.60
N SER A 359 44.94 -42.17 34.48
CA SER A 359 45.09 -41.99 35.93
C SER A 359 44.57 -43.20 36.72
N TRP A 360 44.46 -44.38 36.09
CA TRP A 360 43.98 -45.59 36.73
C TRP A 360 44.81 -46.00 37.96
N GLY A 361 44.10 -46.36 39.02
CA GLY A 361 44.67 -46.90 40.24
C GLY A 361 45.13 -48.34 40.09
N ASN A 362 45.46 -48.99 41.20
CA ASN A 362 45.91 -50.38 41.21
C ASN A 362 44.75 -51.39 41.29
N LEU A 363 43.50 -50.91 41.27
CA LEU A 363 42.29 -51.72 41.38
C LEU A 363 41.80 -52.24 40.01
N ARG A 364 42.39 -51.76 38.91
CA ARG A 364 42.12 -52.20 37.54
C ARG A 364 43.39 -52.69 36.86
N ASP A 365 43.26 -53.68 35.99
CA ASP A 365 44.39 -54.23 35.25
C ASP A 365 44.96 -53.17 34.29
N LYS A 366 46.20 -52.75 34.56
CA LYS A 366 46.93 -51.79 33.73
C LYS A 366 47.43 -52.40 32.42
N ASN A 367 47.29 -53.71 32.24
CA ASN A 367 47.70 -54.45 31.05
C ASN A 367 46.60 -54.57 29.99
N TYR A 368 45.60 -53.69 29.98
CA TYR A 368 44.66 -53.61 28.85
C TYR A 368 45.42 -53.22 27.58
N LYS A 369 45.81 -54.22 26.80
CA LYS A 369 46.35 -54.06 25.45
C LYS A 369 45.16 -54.06 24.49
N LYS A 370 45.12 -53.05 23.62
CA LYS A 370 44.15 -52.96 22.52
C LYS A 370 44.26 -54.15 21.60
#